data_AF-A0A1K2HSL0-F1
#
_entry.id   AF-A0A1K2HSL0-F1
#
_cell.length_a   1.000
_cell.length_b   1.000
_cell.length_c   1.000
_cell.angle_alpha   90.00
_cell.angle_beta   90.00
_cell.angle_gamma   90.00
#
_symmetry.space_group_name_H-M   'P 1'
#
loop_
_entity.id
_entity.type
_entity.pdbx_description
1 polymer ?
#
loop_
_entity_poly.entity_id
_entity_poly.type
_entity_poly.pdbx_seq_one_letter_code
_entity_poly.pdbx_strand_id
1 'polypeptide(L)' 'MSIPVSPAERQPKGDHNRRLSLGMEPDAFAAAAGITLEELREYELTSPDHRYNPEVARRIGETLDRLEANPPNTQRVEN' A
#
# COMPACT_ATOMS: atom_id res chain seq x y z
N MET A 1 13.25 0.40 12.82
CA MET A 1 13.03 -1.05 12.66
C MET A 1 11.57 -1.23 12.27
N SER A 2 11.27 -1.31 10.97
CA SER A 2 9.93 -1.71 10.52
C SER A 2 9.79 -3.20 10.80
N ILE A 3 8.92 -3.55 11.74
CA ILE A 3 8.56 -4.94 12.00
C ILE A 3 7.82 -5.40 10.74
N PRO A 4 8.24 -6.48 10.05
CA PRO A 4 7.49 -6.99 8.92
C PRO A 4 6.15 -7.50 9.46
N VAL A 5 5.10 -6.68 9.32
CA VAL A 5 3.72 -7.11 9.59
C VAL A 5 3.45 -8.32 8.70
N SER A 6 3.06 -9.43 9.31
CA SER A 6 2.70 -10.62 8.58
C SER A 6 1.66 -10.26 7.51
N PRO A 7 1.73 -10.80 6.28
CA PRO A 7 0.78 -10.46 5.22
C PRO A 7 -0.68 -10.61 5.65
N ALA A 8 -0.96 -11.58 6.55
CA ALA A 8 -2.28 -11.86 7.12
C ALA A 8 -2.71 -10.90 8.25
N GLU A 9 -1.78 -10.15 8.85
CA GLU A 9 -2.05 -9.14 9.88
C GLU A 9 -2.18 -7.73 9.28
N ARG A 10 -2.03 -7.61 7.95
CA ARG A 10 -2.22 -6.34 7.26
C ARG A 10 -3.68 -5.95 7.24
N GLN A 11 -3.92 -4.66 7.39
CA GLN A 11 -5.24 -4.07 7.37
C GLN A 11 -5.42 -3.37 6.03
N PRO A 12 -6.20 -3.92 5.07
CA PRO A 12 -6.31 -3.34 3.74
C PRO A 12 -6.78 -1.88 3.76
N LYS A 13 -7.67 -1.51 4.69
CA LYS A 13 -8.08 -0.12 4.92
C LYS A 13 -6.96 0.77 5.47
N GLY A 14 -6.07 0.23 6.31
CA GLY A 14 -4.90 0.94 6.80
C GLY A 14 -3.90 1.22 5.68
N ASP A 15 -3.61 0.22 4.84
CA ASP A 15 -2.72 0.37 3.70
C ASP A 15 -3.30 1.31 2.63
N HIS A 16 -4.63 1.30 2.38
CA HIS A 16 -5.31 2.29 1.55
C HIS A 16 -5.09 3.73 2.07
N ASN A 17 -5.22 3.95 3.39
CA ASN A 17 -4.99 5.26 4.00
C ASN A 17 -3.53 5.73 3.89
N ARG A 18 -2.57 4.80 4.00
CA ARG A 18 -1.14 5.11 3.79
C ARG A 18 -0.90 5.56 2.35
N ARG A 19 -1.45 4.85 1.36
CA ARG A 19 -1.36 5.26 -0.06
C ARG A 19 -1.95 6.65 -0.29
N LEU A 20 -3.13 6.94 0.27
CA LEU A 20 -3.73 8.28 0.18
C LEU A 20 -2.84 9.37 0.81
N SER A 21 -2.18 9.07 1.93
CA SER A 21 -1.27 10.00 2.61
C SER A 21 -0.03 10.33 1.78
N LEU A 22 0.43 9.38 0.95
CA LEU A 22 1.51 9.58 -0.02
C LEU A 22 1.07 10.41 -1.24
N GLY A 23 -0.22 10.72 -1.38
CA GLY A 23 -0.76 11.45 -2.54
C GLY A 23 -0.61 10.70 -3.87
N MET A 24 -0.43 9.38 -3.83
CA MET A 24 -0.16 8.57 -5.01
C MET A 24 -1.45 8.03 -5.63
N GLU A 25 -1.56 8.18 -6.95
CA GLU A 25 -2.68 7.61 -7.70
C GLU A 25 -2.66 6.08 -7.67
N PRO A 26 -3.83 5.40 -7.67
CA PRO A 26 -3.91 3.95 -7.59
C PRO A 26 -3.13 3.22 -8.69
N ASP A 27 -3.16 3.75 -9.92
CA ASP A 27 -2.47 3.16 -11.07
C ASP A 27 -0.94 3.24 -10.93
N ALA A 28 -0.43 4.43 -10.59
CA ALA A 28 0.99 4.64 -10.31
C ALA A 28 1.50 3.78 -9.16
N PHE A 29 0.69 3.62 -8.11
CA PHE A 29 1.01 2.77 -6.97
C PHE A 29 1.02 1.28 -7.36
N ALA A 30 0.03 0.81 -8.11
CA ALA A 30 -0.04 -0.56 -8.59
C ALA A 30 1.18 -0.92 -9.46
N ALA A 31 1.57 -0.01 -10.37
CA ALA A 31 2.78 -0.15 -11.17
C ALA A 31 4.04 -0.21 -10.30
N ALA A 32 4.16 0.65 -9.27
CA ALA A 32 5.29 0.65 -8.33
C ALA A 32 5.37 -0.65 -7.50
N ALA A 33 4.22 -1.24 -7.16
CA ALA A 33 4.11 -2.51 -6.46
C ALA A 33 4.19 -3.75 -7.36
N GLY A 34 4.24 -3.57 -8.69
CA GLY A 34 4.26 -4.68 -9.64
C GLY A 34 3.00 -5.54 -9.57
N ILE A 35 1.84 -4.94 -9.30
CA ILE A 35 0.52 -5.58 -9.31
C ILE A 35 -0.39 -4.86 -10.30
N THR A 36 -1.50 -5.48 -10.66
CA THR A 36 -2.54 -4.81 -11.45
C THR A 36 -3.37 -3.85 -10.60
N LEU A 37 -3.96 -2.85 -11.26
CA LEU A 37 -4.92 -1.94 -10.62
C LEU A 37 -6.13 -2.69 -10.05
N GLU A 38 -6.54 -3.77 -10.70
CA GLU A 38 -7.62 -4.63 -10.26
C GLU A 38 -7.26 -5.34 -8.95
N GLU A 39 -6.08 -5.96 -8.87
CA GLU A 39 -5.58 -6.58 -7.62
C GLU A 39 -5.47 -5.58 -6.47
N LEU A 40 -5.03 -4.35 -6.75
CA LEU A 40 -4.99 -3.28 -5.75
C LEU A 40 -6.41 -2.94 -5.26
N ARG A 41 -7.37 -2.76 -6.18
CA ARG A 41 -8.75 -2.43 -5.82
C ARG A 41 -9.41 -3.58 -5.07
N GLU A 42 -9.22 -4.82 -5.50
CA GLU A 42 -9.74 -6.00 -4.81
C GLU A 42 -9.18 -6.06 -3.38
N TYR A 43 -7.88 -5.84 -3.20
CA TYR A 43 -7.28 -5.76 -1.88
C TYR A 43 -7.89 -4.62 -1.04
N GLU A 44 -7.94 -3.40 -1.55
CA GLU A 44 -8.45 -2.23 -0.81
C GLU A 44 -9.96 -2.29 -0.52
N LEU A 45 -10.73 -2.97 -1.36
CA LEU A 45 -12.16 -3.20 -1.22
C LEU A 45 -12.47 -4.49 -0.45
N THR A 46 -11.45 -5.29 -0.10
CA THR A 46 -11.62 -6.53 0.66
C THR A 46 -12.32 -6.22 1.98
N SER A 47 -13.53 -6.77 2.13
CA SER A 47 -14.27 -6.78 3.40
C SER A 47 -13.51 -7.62 4.44
N PRO A 48 -13.68 -7.34 5.75
CA PRO A 48 -13.00 -8.10 6.81
C PRO A 48 -13.26 -9.62 6.77
N ASP A 49 -14.34 -10.07 6.14
CA ASP A 49 -14.68 -11.49 5.94
C ASP A 49 -14.09 -12.12 4.66
N HIS A 50 -13.48 -11.33 3.77
CA HIS A 50 -12.93 -11.84 2.52
C HIS A 50 -11.43 -12.18 2.66
N ARG A 51 -11.05 -13.32 2.10
CA ARG A 51 -9.65 -13.72 1.94
C ARG A 51 -9.04 -12.93 0.78
N TYR A 52 -8.00 -12.16 1.05
CA TYR A 52 -7.19 -11.52 0.01
C TYR A 52 -5.97 -12.37 -0.35
N ASN A 53 -5.36 -12.10 -1.50
CA ASN A 53 -4.11 -12.76 -1.91
C ASN A 53 -2.94 -12.24 -1.04
N PRO A 54 -2.28 -13.11 -0.24
CA PRO A 54 -1.19 -12.69 0.65
C PRO A 54 0.02 -12.14 -0.11
N GLU A 55 0.24 -12.56 -1.37
CA GLU A 55 1.31 -12.02 -2.20
C GLU A 55 1.05 -10.56 -2.58
N VAL A 56 -0.21 -10.21 -2.91
CA VAL A 56 -0.62 -8.83 -3.21
C VAL A 56 -0.45 -7.96 -1.96
N ALA A 57 -0.90 -8.44 -0.80
CA ALA A 57 -0.73 -7.73 0.47
C ALA A 57 0.75 -7.48 0.82
N ARG A 58 1.62 -8.48 0.56
CA ARG A 58 3.07 -8.35 0.77
C ARG A 58 3.64 -7.24 -0.12
N ARG A 59 3.35 -7.26 -1.42
CA ARG A 59 3.85 -6.27 -2.40
C ARG A 59 3.39 -4.86 -2.07
N ILE A 60 2.09 -4.66 -1.80
CA ILE A 60 1.54 -3.36 -1.39
C ILE A 60 2.28 -2.86 -0.15
N GLY A 61 2.47 -3.74 0.81
CA GLY A 61 3.11 -3.41 2.06
C GLY A 61 4.58 -3.03 1.98
N GLU A 62 5.35 -3.74 1.16
CA GLU A 62 6.75 -3.41 0.87
C GLU A 62 6.88 -2.10 0.10
N THR A 63 5.97 -1.85 -0.86
CA THR A 63 5.96 -0.60 -1.62
C THR A 63 5.62 0.59 -0.74
N LEU A 64 4.63 0.46 0.15
CA LEU A 64 4.31 1.51 1.14
C LEU A 64 5.53 1.82 2.02
N ASP A 65 6.12 0.80 2.66
CA ASP A 65 7.28 0.97 3.52
C ASP A 65 8.46 1.63 2.77
N ARG A 66 8.70 1.22 1.52
CA ARG A 66 9.72 1.82 0.65
C ARG A 66 9.45 3.29 0.33
N LEU A 67 8.21 3.63 -0.02
CA LEU A 67 7.80 4.99 -0.38
C LEU A 67 7.77 5.92 0.85
N GLU A 68 7.37 5.42 2.01
CA GLU A 68 7.41 6.17 3.27
C GLU A 68 8.84 6.34 3.79
N ALA A 69 9.72 5.37 3.56
CA ALA A 69 11.15 5.50 3.87
C ALA A 69 11.88 6.44 2.91
N ASN A 70 11.39 6.59 1.67
CA ASN A 70 11.96 7.45 0.63
C ASN A 70 10.87 8.33 0.02
N PRO A 71 10.32 9.29 0.79
CA PRO A 71 9.28 10.16 0.28
C PRO A 71 9.84 10.94 -0.92
N PRO A 72 9.11 11.04 -2.05
CA PRO A 72 9.53 11.90 -3.13
C PRO A 72 9.72 13.33 -2.59
N ASN A 73 10.81 13.98 -3.00
CA ASN A 73 11.24 15.32 -2.53
C ASN A 73 10.20 16.45 -2.73
N THR A 74 9.00 16.15 -3.24
CA THR A 74 7.93 17.10 -3.56
C THR A 74 6.99 17.41 -2.41
N GLN A 75 7.11 16.74 -1.25
CA GLN A 75 6.43 17.15 -0.01
C GLN A 75 7.43 17.80 0.95
N ARG A 76 8.00 18.94 0.55
CA ARG A 76 8.44 19.94 1.52
C ARG A 76 7.18 20.65 2.03
N VAL A 77 6.75 20.29 3.23
CA VAL A 77 5.88 21.18 4.00
C VAL A 77 6.76 22.36 4.40
N GLU A 78 6.65 23.47 3.68
CA GLU A 78 7.08 24.76 4.22
C GLU A 78 6.08 25.15 5.32
N ASN A 79 6.62 25.51 6.48
CA ASN A 79 5.92 25.69 7.76
C ASN A 79 4.69 26.62 7.72
#